data_AF-A0A820SUQ1-F1
#
_entry.id   AF-A0A820SUQ1-F1
#
_cell.length_a   1.000
_cell.length_b   1.000
_cell.length_c   1.000
_cell.angle_alpha   90.00
_cell.angle_beta   90.00
_cell.angle_gamma   90.00
#
_symmetry.space_group_name_H-M   'P 1'
#
loop_
_entity.id
_entity.type
_entity.pdbx_description
1 polymer ?
#
loop_
_entity_poly.entity_id
_entity_poly.type
_entity_poly.pdbx_seq_one_letter_code
_entity_poly.pdbx_strand_id
1 'polypeptide(L)'
;MLERHAKLIAKENGNDTDIDECFYAMENAKIVREAEKYYRHMFESGQITWNIRDTHMCDCLQDLLKHYGPGTKAIIWAHNSHVGDARETEKLRAHKINIGQLVRERFGIENTYSIGFTT
;
A
#
# COMPACT_ATOMS: atom_id res chain seq x y z
N MET A 1 7.49 -14.41 12.74
CA MET A 1 8.69 -15.11 13.28
C MET A 1 9.85 -15.06 12.28
N LEU A 2 9.65 -15.46 11.02
CA LEU A 2 10.68 -15.41 9.96
C LEU A 2 11.19 -13.99 9.62
N GLU A 3 10.29 -13.01 9.51
CA GLU A 3 10.65 -11.62 9.18
C GLU A 3 11.62 -10.98 10.20
N ARG A 4 11.41 -11.26 11.49
CA ARG A 4 12.28 -10.77 12.56
C ARG A 4 13.67 -11.38 12.45
N HIS A 5 13.76 -12.67 12.11
CA HIS A 5 15.03 -13.38 12.02
C HIS A 5 15.87 -12.90 10.82
N ALA A 6 15.24 -12.73 9.65
CA ALA A 6 15.93 -12.23 8.46
C ALA A 6 16.46 -10.79 8.65
N LYS A 7 15.65 -9.90 9.25
CA LYS A 7 16.08 -8.53 9.58
C LYS A 7 17.17 -8.49 10.65
N LEU A 8 17.14 -9.41 11.62
CA LEU A 8 18.18 -9.50 12.65
C LEU A 8 19.52 -9.93 12.04
N ILE A 9 19.52 -10.93 11.16
CA ILE A 9 20.72 -11.40 10.46
C ILE A 9 21.30 -10.30 9.56
N ALA A 10 20.46 -9.62 8.78
CA ALA A 10 20.91 -8.50 7.94
C ALA A 10 21.49 -7.33 8.78
N LYS A 11 20.88 -7.05 9.94
CA LYS A 11 21.36 -6.02 10.87
C LYS A 11 22.66 -6.41 11.59
N GLU A 12 22.83 -7.69 11.91
CA GLU A 12 24.07 -8.24 12.50
C GLU A 12 25.26 -8.16 11.53
N ASN A 13 25.01 -8.26 10.22
CA ASN A 13 26.04 -8.10 9.18
C ASN A 13 26.42 -6.64 8.91
N GLY A 14 25.68 -5.67 9.46
CA GLY A 14 26.08 -4.25 9.50
C GLY A 14 26.11 -3.50 8.17
N ASN A 15 25.53 -4.05 7.10
CA ASN A 15 25.45 -3.40 5.80
C ASN A 15 24.01 -2.96 5.51
N ASP A 16 23.78 -1.66 5.38
CA ASP A 16 22.46 -1.10 5.03
C ASP A 16 21.92 -1.70 3.70
N THR A 17 22.83 -2.11 2.81
CA THR A 17 22.51 -2.83 1.57
C THR A 17 21.77 -4.15 1.83
N ASP A 18 22.20 -4.92 2.84
CA ASP A 18 21.60 -6.23 3.16
C ASP A 18 20.17 -6.07 3.72
N ILE A 19 19.92 -4.96 4.44
CA ILE A 19 18.60 -4.63 4.98
C ILE A 19 17.63 -4.25 3.85
N ASP A 20 18.10 -3.44 2.90
CA ASP A 20 17.33 -3.05 1.71
C ASP A 20 17.02 -4.26 0.82
N GLU A 21 18.00 -5.13 0.54
CA GLU A 21 17.79 -6.33 -0.26
C GLU A 21 16.77 -7.28 0.37
N CYS A 22 16.85 -7.48 1.70
CA CYS A 22 15.87 -8.27 2.42
C CYS A 22 14.47 -7.65 2.32
N PHE A 23 14.35 -6.32 2.49
CA PHE A 23 13.10 -5.59 2.31
C PHE A 23 12.52 -5.79 0.91
N TYR A 24 13.31 -5.59 -0.14
CA TYR A 24 12.85 -5.77 -1.51
C TYR A 24 12.41 -7.20 -1.81
N ALA A 25 13.13 -8.21 -1.32
CA ALA A 25 12.73 -9.60 -1.49
C ALA A 25 11.36 -9.89 -0.85
N MET A 26 11.10 -9.33 0.33
CA MET A 26 9.81 -9.49 1.01
C MET A 26 8.67 -8.75 0.30
N GLU A 27 8.90 -7.51 -0.14
CA GLU A 27 7.89 -6.74 -0.88
C GLU A 27 7.52 -7.44 -2.19
N ASN A 28 8.51 -7.97 -2.92
CA ASN A 28 8.27 -8.79 -4.10
C ASN A 28 7.44 -10.05 -3.79
N ALA A 29 7.72 -10.74 -2.69
CA ALA A 29 6.92 -11.90 -2.27
C ALA A 29 5.47 -11.52 -1.93
N LYS A 30 5.25 -10.37 -1.29
CA LYS A 30 3.90 -9.83 -1.02
C LYS A 30 3.17 -9.50 -2.33
N ILE A 31 3.85 -8.88 -3.29
CA ILE A 31 3.29 -8.57 -4.62
C ILE A 31 2.80 -9.86 -5.29
N VAL A 32 3.61 -10.92 -5.32
CA VAL A 32 3.21 -12.21 -5.93
C VAL A 32 1.96 -12.77 -5.26
N ARG A 33 1.92 -12.76 -3.92
CA ARG A 33 0.78 -13.25 -3.13
C ARG A 33 -0.49 -12.44 -3.40
N GLU A 34 -0.41 -11.11 -3.42
CA GLU A 34 -1.59 -10.27 -3.68
C GLU A 34 -2.03 -10.35 -5.15
N ALA A 35 -1.10 -10.51 -6.09
CA ALA A 35 -1.41 -10.74 -7.50
C ALA A 35 -2.15 -12.07 -7.70
N GLU A 36 -1.73 -13.16 -7.05
CA GLU A 36 -2.44 -14.44 -7.09
C GLU A 36 -3.88 -14.28 -6.61
N LYS A 37 -4.09 -13.62 -5.45
CA LYS A 37 -5.44 -13.33 -4.94
C LYS A 37 -6.25 -12.51 -5.93
N TYR A 38 -5.65 -11.47 -6.52
CA TYR A 38 -6.31 -10.65 -7.53
C TYR A 38 -6.80 -11.51 -8.70
N TYR A 39 -5.92 -12.33 -9.28
CA TYR A 39 -6.26 -13.16 -10.44
C TYR A 39 -7.30 -14.23 -10.11
N ARG A 40 -7.26 -14.80 -8.91
CA ARG A 40 -8.26 -15.76 -8.43
C ARG A 40 -9.67 -15.18 -8.41
N HIS A 41 -9.81 -13.91 -8.02
CA HIS A 41 -11.11 -13.22 -7.94
C HIS A 41 -11.44 -12.40 -9.20
N MET A 42 -10.60 -12.46 -10.24
CA MET A 42 -10.73 -11.61 -11.44
C MET A 42 -12.06 -11.78 -12.16
N PHE A 43 -12.63 -12.98 -12.12
CA PHE A 43 -13.89 -13.32 -12.78
C PHE A 43 -15.11 -13.25 -11.87
N GLU A 44 -14.94 -12.95 -10.58
CA GLU A 44 -16.05 -12.92 -9.61
C GLU A 44 -16.73 -11.55 -9.59
N SER A 45 -15.98 -10.48 -9.32
CA SER A 45 -16.51 -9.11 -9.27
C SER A 45 -15.42 -8.06 -9.39
N GLY A 46 -15.68 -7.02 -10.19
CA GLY A 46 -14.79 -5.86 -10.32
C GLY A 46 -14.65 -5.01 -9.06
N GLN A 47 -15.51 -5.19 -8.04
CA GLN A 47 -15.37 -4.55 -6.73
C GLN A 47 -14.30 -5.24 -5.88
N ILE A 48 -14.28 -6.58 -5.88
CA ILE A 48 -13.33 -7.37 -5.08
C ILE A 48 -11.91 -7.09 -5.56
N THR A 49 -11.69 -7.15 -6.86
CA THR A 49 -10.39 -6.89 -7.48
C THR A 49 -9.95 -5.43 -7.33
N TRP A 50 -10.90 -4.49 -7.28
CA TRP A 50 -10.63 -3.08 -6.95
C TRP A 50 -10.10 -2.96 -5.51
N ASN A 51 -10.80 -3.54 -4.55
CA ASN A 51 -10.42 -3.44 -3.14
C ASN A 51 -9.10 -4.15 -2.85
N ILE A 52 -8.81 -5.29 -3.50
CA ILE A 52 -7.50 -5.97 -3.40
C ILE A 52 -6.38 -5.02 -3.82
N ARG A 53 -6.52 -4.35 -4.97
CA ARG A 53 -5.49 -3.44 -5.49
C ARG A 53 -5.27 -2.25 -4.57
N ASP A 54 -6.32 -1.53 -4.20
CA ASP A 54 -6.20 -0.34 -3.35
C ASP A 54 -5.71 -0.68 -1.93
N THR A 55 -6.11 -1.83 -1.38
CA THR A 55 -5.56 -2.32 -0.10
C THR A 55 -4.06 -2.59 -0.23
N HIS A 56 -3.65 -3.33 -1.26
CA HIS A 56 -2.24 -3.65 -1.47
C HIS A 56 -1.38 -2.39 -1.65
N MET A 57 -1.85 -1.40 -2.42
CA MET A 57 -1.11 -0.14 -2.56
C MET A 57 -0.95 0.60 -1.22
N CYS A 58 -1.97 0.58 -0.35
CA CYS A 58 -1.88 1.17 0.99
C CYS A 58 -0.92 0.38 1.90
N ASP A 59 -0.91 -0.94 1.82
CA ASP A 59 0.02 -1.78 2.58
C ASP A 59 1.48 -1.53 2.15
N CYS A 60 1.75 -1.45 0.83
CA CYS A 60 3.07 -1.07 0.31
C CYS A 60 3.53 0.29 0.85
N LEU A 61 2.65 1.29 0.88
CA LEU A 61 2.97 2.59 1.46
C LEU A 61 3.37 2.46 2.94
N GLN A 62 2.60 1.70 3.73
CA GLN A 62 2.88 1.51 5.15
C GLN A 62 4.23 0.82 5.36
N ASP A 63 4.54 -0.19 4.55
CA ASP A 63 5.79 -0.92 4.61
C ASP A 63 6.99 -0.02 4.23
N LEU A 64 6.84 0.82 3.20
CA LEU A 64 7.86 1.80 2.81
C LEU A 64 8.11 2.85 3.90
N LEU A 65 7.05 3.45 4.47
CA LEU A 65 7.19 4.42 5.56
C LEU A 65 7.87 3.80 6.78
N LYS A 66 7.57 2.53 7.10
CA LYS A 66 8.22 1.80 8.19
C LYS A 66 9.69 1.50 7.89
N HIS A 67 10.01 1.17 6.64
CA HIS A 67 11.38 0.84 6.20
C HIS A 67 12.31 2.05 6.27
N TYR A 68 11.87 3.20 5.73
CA TYR A 68 12.66 4.44 5.77
C TYR A 68 12.62 5.17 7.12
N GLY A 69 11.66 4.82 7.98
CA GLY A 69 11.66 5.19 9.39
C GLY A 69 10.94 6.50 9.74
N PRO A 70 11.09 6.97 11.00
CA PRO A 70 10.39 8.15 11.48
C PRO A 70 10.76 9.43 10.71
N GLY A 71 9.77 10.25 10.40
CA GLY A 71 9.97 11.51 9.68
C GLY A 71 9.97 11.37 8.15
N THR A 72 9.90 10.15 7.61
CA THR A 72 9.70 9.93 6.17
C THR A 72 8.35 10.50 5.73
N LYS A 73 8.36 11.17 4.58
CA LYS A 73 7.15 11.62 3.88
C LYS A 73 7.06 10.90 2.54
N ALA A 74 5.84 10.69 2.06
CA ALA A 74 5.59 10.03 0.79
C ALA A 74 4.68 10.89 -0.10
N ILE A 75 4.86 10.77 -1.41
CA ILE A 75 3.97 11.31 -2.42
C ILE A 75 3.39 10.13 -3.19
N ILE A 76 2.06 10.04 -3.22
CA ILE A 76 1.35 9.02 -3.98
C ILE A 76 0.88 9.66 -5.28
N TRP A 77 1.48 9.26 -6.39
CA TRP A 77 1.00 9.64 -7.72
C TRP A 77 0.12 8.53 -8.27
N ALA A 78 -1.19 8.78 -8.33
CA ALA A 78 -2.14 7.84 -8.92
C ALA A 78 -3.31 8.59 -9.56
N HIS A 79 -4.10 7.87 -10.37
CA HIS A 79 -5.28 8.44 -11.02
C HIS A 79 -6.29 8.95 -9.97
N ASN A 80 -7.06 9.99 -10.28
CA ASN A 80 -8.05 10.62 -9.39
C ASN A 80 -9.00 9.62 -8.71
N SER A 81 -9.36 8.56 -9.44
CA SER A 81 -10.21 7.49 -8.92
C SER A 81 -9.61 6.75 -7.71
N HIS A 82 -8.29 6.74 -7.56
CA HIS A 82 -7.57 6.13 -6.44
C HIS A 82 -7.27 7.14 -5.31
N VAL A 83 -6.90 8.38 -5.64
CA VAL A 83 -6.43 9.39 -4.65
C VAL A 83 -7.54 10.20 -3.97
N GLY A 84 -8.79 10.11 -4.46
CA GLY A 84 -9.95 10.72 -3.81
C GLY A 84 -10.35 10.04 -2.50
N ASP A 85 -11.49 10.42 -1.93
CA ASP A 85 -12.11 9.73 -0.78
C ASP A 85 -13.34 8.96 -1.27
N ALA A 86 -13.28 7.62 -1.22
CA ALA A 86 -14.35 6.79 -1.78
C ALA A 86 -15.70 7.00 -1.04
N ARG A 87 -15.68 7.45 0.22
CA ARG A 87 -16.89 7.78 1.01
C ARG A 87 -17.68 8.95 0.43
N GLU A 88 -17.00 9.88 -0.24
CA GLU A 88 -17.57 11.10 -0.80
C GLU A 88 -17.95 10.94 -2.29
N THR A 89 -17.95 9.70 -2.81
CA THR A 89 -18.23 9.42 -4.23
C THR A 89 -19.23 8.27 -4.40
N GLU A 90 -19.71 8.08 -5.63
CA GLU A 90 -20.58 6.94 -6.00
C GLU A 90 -19.97 5.55 -5.68
N LYS A 91 -18.66 5.48 -5.42
CA LYS A 91 -17.96 4.26 -5.01
C LYS A 91 -18.42 3.69 -3.66
N LEU A 92 -18.98 4.52 -2.78
CA LEU A 92 -19.60 4.07 -1.54
C LEU A 92 -20.75 3.08 -1.82
N ARG A 93 -21.60 3.38 -2.82
CA ARG A 93 -22.70 2.50 -3.24
C ARG A 93 -22.20 1.18 -3.84
N ALA A 94 -21.02 1.21 -4.44
CA ALA A 94 -20.37 0.05 -5.02
C ALA A 94 -19.39 -0.64 -4.05
N HIS A 95 -19.45 -0.40 -2.72
CA HIS A 95 -18.49 -0.84 -1.68
C HIS A 95 -17.01 -0.92 -2.13
N LYS A 96 -16.59 0.04 -2.96
CA LYS A 96 -15.22 0.15 -3.44
C LYS A 96 -14.47 1.11 -2.53
N ILE A 97 -13.38 0.65 -1.94
CA ILE A 97 -12.44 1.51 -1.20
C ILE A 97 -11.40 2.07 -2.17
N ASN A 98 -10.74 3.16 -1.79
CA ASN A 98 -9.58 3.64 -2.52
C ASN A 98 -8.42 3.99 -1.59
N ILE A 99 -7.21 4.05 -2.14
CA ILE A 99 -6.02 4.34 -1.34
C ILE A 99 -6.10 5.70 -0.64
N GLY A 100 -6.71 6.72 -1.25
CA GLY A 100 -6.89 8.03 -0.60
C GLY A 100 -7.72 7.96 0.68
N GLN A 101 -8.82 7.19 0.68
CA GLN A 101 -9.60 6.89 1.89
C GLN A 101 -8.76 6.11 2.91
N LEU A 102 -8.11 5.02 2.49
CA LEU A 102 -7.34 4.17 3.40
C LEU A 102 -6.18 4.93 4.07
N VAL A 103 -5.51 5.80 3.33
CA VAL A 103 -4.43 6.66 3.83
C VAL A 103 -4.97 7.62 4.89
N ARG A 104 -6.12 8.27 4.64
CA ARG A 104 -6.75 9.14 5.64
C ARG A 104 -7.18 8.39 6.89
N GLU A 105 -7.75 7.21 6.74
CA GLU A 105 -8.17 6.36 7.87
C GLU A 105 -6.99 5.88 8.72
N ARG A 106 -5.88 5.50 8.08
CA ARG A 106 -4.69 4.97 8.78
C ARG A 106 -3.79 6.06 9.37
N PHE A 107 -3.63 7.18 8.69
CA PHE A 107 -2.64 8.21 9.05
C PHE A 107 -3.25 9.51 9.58
N GLY A 108 -4.57 9.67 9.54
CA GLY A 108 -5.26 10.87 10.01
C GLY A 108 -5.38 11.94 8.92
N ILE A 109 -6.45 12.74 9.01
CA ILE A 109 -6.72 13.82 8.03
C ILE A 109 -5.71 14.97 8.18
N GLU A 110 -5.19 15.17 9.38
CA GLU A 110 -4.20 16.19 9.72
C GLU A 110 -2.80 15.91 9.17
N ASN A 111 -2.50 14.64 8.86
CA ASN A 111 -1.21 14.21 8.32
C ASN A 111 -1.27 13.90 6.81
N THR A 112 -2.40 14.15 6.15
CA THR A 112 -2.63 13.75 4.77
C THR A 112 -3.19 14.91 3.94
N TYR A 113 -2.78 14.98 2.67
CA TYR A 113 -3.29 15.96 1.72
C TYR A 113 -3.56 15.29 0.37
N SER A 114 -4.67 15.62 -0.28
CA SER A 114 -5.05 15.07 -1.59
C SER A 114 -5.25 16.20 -2.58
N ILE A 115 -4.68 16.04 -3.77
CA ILE A 115 -4.75 16.99 -4.88
C ILE A 115 -5.39 16.26 -6.06
N GLY A 116 -6.54 16.76 -6.53
CA GLY A 116 -7.22 16.26 -7.72
C GLY A 116 -7.02 17.19 -8.91
N PHE A 117 -6.97 16.61 -10.10
CA PHE A 117 -6.90 17.36 -11.36
C PHE A 117 -8.24 17.30 -12.12
N THR A 118 -8.58 18.36 -12.84
CA THR A 118 -9.72 18.43 -13.77
C THR A 118 -9.28 19.16 -15.04
N THR A 119 -10.05 19.05 -16.12
CA THR A 119 -9.75 19.63 -17.45
C THR A 119 -10.86 20.56 -17.88
#